data_AF-A0A3D2IGI7-F1
#
_entry.id   AF-A0A3D2IGI7-F1
#
_cell.length_a   1.000
_cell.length_b   1.000
_cell.length_c   1.000
_cell.angle_alpha   90.00
_cell.angle_beta   90.00
_cell.angle_gamma   90.00
#
_symmetry.space_group_name_H-M   'P 1'
#
loop_
_entity.id
_entity.type
_entity.pdbx_description
1 polymer ?
#
loop_
_entity_poly.entity_id
_entity_poly.type
_entity_poly.pdbx_seq_one_letter_code
_entity_poly.pdbx_strand_id
1 'polypeptide(L)'
;MPLNSPVLQRKEGYREILRVWLMINLAARLTWAGGQDVYSGGKRDVATLYEYWLFFKLTELLEDLFGINALAPKDLIEETNDKLGLKLRQGRHLPLDGTYETKNRILHVQFSFNKTFGGENSYPKGGSWTRSMRPDYTLSIWPEGISETVAEQQELIVHLHFDAKYKVESLTTLFGQNNEDLNIEKEEQNKGTYKRADLLKMHSYRDAIRRTAGAYILYPGGDGIKDWRGFHEIVPGLGAFTLKPNRQNNGSLELRAFLKDVIAHFQNRASQRESYSFQTYRTFKSSDDNEVNELLPEPFGENRDLVPDETFVLVGFYKSEEHLDWIINHGLYNTRISDKNDRLNLRKEETEARFLLIRTHNETTTSRLFSIKRSGPIVLSKRDLIDKGYPSEPSKDYYLVYEIEKLQFDELRNKSFDVRLLSAYKKGRKSALPFSVSLSELMKAKV
;
A
#
# COMPACT_ATOMS: atom_id res chain seq x y z
N MET A 1 -19.20 52.84 17.90
CA MET A 1 -20.61 52.80 17.42
C MET A 1 -21.52 52.31 18.54
N PRO A 2 -22.75 52.85 18.68
CA PRO A 2 -23.72 52.37 19.65
C PRO A 2 -24.36 51.05 19.17
N LEU A 3 -23.73 49.92 19.49
CA LEU A 3 -24.12 48.57 19.05
C LEU A 3 -25.53 48.14 19.50
N ASN A 4 -26.04 48.77 20.56
CA ASN A 4 -27.37 48.51 21.11
C ASN A 4 -28.47 49.40 20.51
N SER A 5 -28.19 50.16 19.44
CA SER A 5 -29.21 50.97 18.79
C SER A 5 -30.23 50.09 18.05
N PRO A 6 -31.53 50.16 18.39
CA PRO A 6 -32.57 49.39 17.72
C PRO A 6 -32.68 49.71 16.22
N VAL A 7 -32.35 50.95 15.85
CA VAL A 7 -32.40 51.43 14.45
C VAL A 7 -31.31 50.76 13.61
N LEU A 8 -30.09 50.62 14.15
CA LEU A 8 -28.99 49.94 13.47
C LEU A 8 -29.24 48.42 13.31
N GLN A 9 -30.00 47.82 14.23
CA GLN A 9 -30.27 46.38 14.21
C GLN A 9 -31.50 45.99 13.37
N ARG A 10 -32.53 46.86 13.29
CA ARG A 10 -33.84 46.51 12.71
C ARG A 10 -34.16 47.17 11.36
N LYS A 11 -33.54 48.30 11.03
CA LYS A 11 -33.87 49.05 9.81
C LYS A 11 -33.05 48.53 8.61
N GLU A 12 -33.72 48.26 7.49
CA GLU A 12 -33.11 47.83 6.24
C GLU A 12 -32.10 48.89 5.72
N GLY A 13 -31.00 48.45 5.11
CA GLY A 13 -29.83 49.29 4.81
C GLY A 13 -28.88 49.50 5.99
N TYR A 14 -29.37 49.99 7.14
CA TYR A 14 -28.52 50.17 8.34
C TYR A 14 -28.04 48.85 8.93
N ARG A 15 -28.88 47.81 8.88
CA ARG A 15 -28.52 46.45 9.29
C ARG A 15 -27.40 45.87 8.41
N GLU A 16 -27.38 46.19 7.13
CA GLU A 16 -26.34 45.73 6.20
C GLU A 16 -25.01 46.45 6.47
N ILE A 17 -25.06 47.76 6.70
CA ILE A 17 -23.90 48.55 7.10
C ILE A 17 -23.35 48.07 8.45
N LEU A 18 -24.21 47.80 9.42
CA LEU A 18 -23.80 47.24 10.72
C LEU A 18 -23.20 45.84 10.55
N ARG A 19 -23.76 44.99 9.68
CA ARG A 19 -23.23 43.65 9.39
C ARG A 19 -21.86 43.74 8.70
N VAL A 20 -21.70 44.62 7.71
CA VAL A 20 -20.42 44.87 7.03
C VAL A 20 -19.41 45.45 8.00
N TRP A 21 -19.80 46.41 8.84
CA TRP A 21 -18.95 46.97 9.88
C TRP A 21 -18.55 45.92 10.92
N LEU A 22 -19.47 45.06 11.37
CA LEU A 22 -19.18 43.96 12.28
C LEU A 22 -18.27 42.92 11.61
N MET A 23 -18.46 42.61 10.33
CA MET A 23 -17.58 41.72 9.57
C MET A 23 -16.19 42.33 9.40
N ILE A 24 -16.08 43.63 9.11
CA ILE A 24 -14.81 44.35 9.03
C ILE A 24 -14.16 44.43 10.41
N ASN A 25 -14.92 44.66 11.48
CA ASN A 25 -14.41 44.74 12.84
C ASN A 25 -13.99 43.37 13.37
N LEU A 26 -14.75 42.31 13.06
CA LEU A 26 -14.33 40.93 13.34
C LEU A 26 -13.10 40.58 12.51
N ALA A 27 -13.06 40.91 11.22
CA ALA A 27 -11.91 40.67 10.35
C ALA A 27 -10.67 41.49 10.79
N ALA A 28 -10.88 42.67 11.38
CA ALA A 28 -9.83 43.52 11.92
C ALA A 28 -9.40 43.12 13.35
N ARG A 29 -10.29 42.51 14.14
CA ARG A 29 -10.00 41.90 15.46
C ARG A 29 -9.48 40.47 15.35
N LEU A 30 -9.75 39.81 14.22
CA LEU A 30 -8.92 38.75 13.68
C LEU A 30 -7.58 39.42 13.28
N THR A 31 -6.81 39.87 14.26
CA THR A 31 -5.45 40.42 14.08
C THR A 31 -4.45 39.30 14.31
N TRP A 32 -4.42 38.32 13.41
CA TRP A 32 -3.62 37.10 13.53
C TRP A 32 -2.16 37.47 13.26
N ALA A 33 -1.34 37.44 14.32
CA ALA A 33 0.07 37.83 14.34
C ALA A 33 0.37 39.22 13.74
N GLY A 34 0.67 40.18 14.63
CA GLY A 34 1.58 41.27 14.31
C GLY A 34 0.93 42.64 14.15
N GLY A 35 -0.12 42.97 14.90
CA GLY A 35 -0.74 44.30 14.85
C GLY A 35 0.20 45.49 15.13
N GLN A 36 1.38 45.27 15.71
CA GLN A 36 2.39 46.32 15.91
C GLN A 36 3.65 46.20 15.05
N ASP A 37 4.01 45.02 14.54
CA ASP A 37 5.15 44.85 13.61
C ASP A 37 4.73 44.76 12.12
N VAL A 38 3.43 44.65 11.81
CA VAL A 38 2.91 44.52 10.42
C VAL A 38 2.65 45.89 9.77
N TYR A 39 2.60 46.97 10.54
CA TYR A 39 2.41 48.32 9.98
C TYR A 39 3.72 49.04 9.65
N SER A 40 4.86 48.53 10.11
CA SER A 40 6.20 48.96 9.68
C SER A 40 6.79 47.95 8.69
N GLY A 41 6.41 48.04 7.42
CA GLY A 41 7.18 47.40 6.32
C GLY A 41 6.62 46.13 5.69
N GLY A 42 5.43 46.20 5.06
CA GLY A 42 5.28 45.74 3.68
C GLY A 42 5.50 44.25 3.29
N LYS A 43 5.44 43.25 4.16
CA LYS A 43 5.32 41.83 3.74
C LYS A 43 4.41 41.01 4.65
N ARG A 44 3.16 40.81 4.21
CA ARG A 44 2.26 39.78 4.75
C ARG A 44 2.79 38.40 4.33
N ASP A 45 2.81 37.40 5.21
CA ASP A 45 2.99 36.01 4.78
C ASP A 45 1.67 35.45 4.24
N VAL A 46 1.38 35.84 2.99
CA VAL A 46 0.15 35.45 2.29
C VAL A 46 0.06 33.92 2.12
N ALA A 47 1.18 33.20 2.17
CA ALA A 47 1.20 31.75 2.05
C ALA A 47 0.52 31.06 3.24
N THR A 48 0.82 31.50 4.47
CA THR A 48 0.16 30.96 5.68
C THR A 48 -1.34 31.26 5.70
N LEU A 49 -1.76 32.44 5.23
CA LEU A 49 -3.19 32.78 5.13
C LEU A 49 -3.92 31.86 4.15
N TYR A 50 -3.25 31.53 3.04
CA TYR A 50 -3.78 30.61 2.05
C TYR A 50 -3.88 29.18 2.61
N GLU A 51 -2.88 28.72 3.36
CA GLU A 51 -2.93 27.44 4.10
C GLU A 51 -4.15 27.42 5.05
N TYR A 52 -4.34 28.42 5.89
CA TYR A 52 -5.49 28.44 6.80
C TYR A 52 -6.84 28.49 6.06
N TRP A 53 -6.92 29.25 4.98
CA TRP A 53 -8.12 29.26 4.14
C TRP A 53 -8.40 27.87 3.55
N LEU A 54 -7.37 27.17 3.07
CA LEU A 54 -7.47 25.81 2.57
C LEU A 54 -7.91 24.83 3.65
N PHE A 55 -7.39 24.93 4.88
CA PHE A 55 -7.80 24.09 6.00
C PHE A 55 -9.33 24.11 6.19
N PHE A 56 -9.92 25.31 6.27
CA PHE A 56 -11.37 25.45 6.44
C PHE A 56 -12.14 24.96 5.21
N LYS A 57 -11.63 25.20 4.01
CA LYS A 57 -12.27 24.75 2.77
C LYS A 57 -12.27 23.24 2.60
N LEU A 58 -11.15 22.59 2.93
CA LEU A 58 -11.04 21.14 2.95
C LEU A 58 -11.94 20.55 4.03
N THR A 59 -11.97 21.15 5.22
CA THR A 59 -12.87 20.72 6.30
C THR A 59 -14.33 20.76 5.83
N GLU A 60 -14.81 21.89 5.30
CA GLU A 60 -16.18 22.02 4.75
C GLU A 60 -16.47 20.98 3.66
N LEU A 61 -15.52 20.74 2.76
CA LEU A 61 -15.66 19.75 1.69
C LEU A 61 -15.75 18.31 2.23
N LEU A 62 -14.93 17.98 3.23
CA LEU A 62 -14.87 16.64 3.81
C LEU A 62 -16.01 16.39 4.80
N GLU A 63 -16.53 17.41 5.47
CA GLU A 63 -17.77 17.36 6.24
C GLU A 63 -18.94 16.93 5.33
N ASP A 64 -19.08 17.59 4.18
CA ASP A 64 -20.15 17.29 3.22
C ASP A 64 -19.98 15.93 2.52
N LEU A 65 -18.73 15.48 2.30
CA LEU A 65 -18.47 14.18 1.67
C LEU A 65 -18.52 13.00 2.64
N PHE A 66 -17.99 13.15 3.85
CA PHE A 66 -17.68 12.03 4.75
C PHE A 66 -18.29 12.17 6.15
N GLY A 67 -19.10 13.20 6.38
CA GLY A 67 -19.71 13.43 7.70
C GLY A 67 -18.67 13.62 8.80
N ILE A 68 -17.51 14.19 8.47
CA ILE A 68 -16.49 14.56 9.45
C ILE A 68 -17.11 15.53 10.46
N ASN A 69 -16.80 15.38 11.75
CA ASN A 69 -17.29 16.33 12.75
C ASN A 69 -16.35 17.53 12.85
N ALA A 70 -16.88 18.73 12.57
CA ALA A 70 -16.16 19.98 12.78
C ALA A 70 -15.69 20.09 14.24
N LEU A 71 -14.43 20.45 14.47
CA LEU A 71 -13.99 20.86 15.81
C LEU A 71 -14.66 22.17 16.21
N ALA A 72 -14.93 22.34 17.51
CA ALA A 72 -15.42 23.61 18.02
C ALA A 72 -14.36 24.70 17.75
N PRO A 73 -14.76 25.95 17.40
CA PRO A 73 -13.81 27.03 17.12
C PRO A 73 -12.79 27.29 18.24
N LYS A 74 -13.12 26.95 19.49
CA LYS A 74 -12.25 27.07 20.67
C LYS A 74 -11.07 26.08 20.68
N ASP A 75 -11.22 24.95 19.99
CA ASP A 75 -10.19 23.91 19.92
C ASP A 75 -9.22 24.13 18.75
N LEU A 76 -9.69 24.83 17.72
CA LEU A 76 -8.93 25.20 16.54
C LEU A 76 -8.04 26.42 16.77
N ILE A 77 -8.45 27.33 17.66
CA ILE A 77 -7.91 28.68 17.75
C ILE A 77 -7.28 28.93 19.14
N GLU A 78 -6.07 29.49 19.16
CA GLU A 78 -5.41 30.06 20.35
C GLU A 78 -5.29 31.58 20.24
N GLU A 79 -5.30 32.28 21.36
CA GLU A 79 -4.98 33.72 21.37
C GLU A 79 -3.47 33.91 21.16
N THR A 80 -3.10 34.89 20.35
CA THR A 80 -1.69 35.27 20.19
C THR A 80 -1.15 35.93 21.46
N ASN A 81 0.17 35.90 21.66
CA ASN A 81 0.82 36.43 22.87
C ASN A 81 0.50 37.91 23.16
N ASP A 82 0.17 38.68 22.12
CA ASP A 82 -0.22 40.09 22.20
C ASP A 82 -1.72 40.29 22.53
N LYS A 83 -2.52 39.21 22.67
CA LYS A 83 -3.98 39.19 22.92
C LYS A 83 -4.82 39.97 21.90
N LEU A 84 -4.20 40.39 20.80
CA LEU A 84 -4.85 41.12 19.72
C LEU A 84 -5.26 40.18 18.60
N GLY A 85 -4.76 38.95 18.58
CA GLY A 85 -4.99 37.98 17.52
C GLY A 85 -5.50 36.66 18.01
N LEU A 86 -6.02 35.95 17.04
CA LEU A 86 -6.30 34.53 17.13
C LEU A 86 -5.24 33.83 16.24
N LYS A 87 -4.90 32.57 16.47
CA LYS A 87 -3.99 31.77 15.65
C LYS A 87 -4.56 30.35 15.58
N LEU A 88 -4.47 29.66 14.44
CA LEU A 88 -4.70 28.22 14.45
C LEU A 88 -3.59 27.61 15.28
N ARG A 89 -3.92 26.65 16.15
CA ARG A 89 -2.92 25.96 16.99
C ARG A 89 -1.92 25.21 16.13
N GLN A 90 -0.89 25.92 15.67
CA GLN A 90 0.15 25.41 14.80
C GLN A 90 1.07 24.50 15.62
N GLY A 91 1.54 23.41 15.04
CA GLY A 91 2.45 22.50 15.73
C GLY A 91 1.76 21.32 16.43
N ARG A 92 0.46 21.40 16.76
CA ARG A 92 -0.31 20.30 17.32
C ARG A 92 -1.10 19.57 16.22
N HIS A 93 -1.05 18.25 16.24
CA HIS A 93 -1.87 17.39 15.38
C HIS A 93 -3.35 17.63 15.71
N LEU A 94 -4.13 18.06 14.72
CA LEU A 94 -5.59 18.25 14.82
C LEU A 94 -6.28 17.21 13.92
N PRO A 95 -6.62 16.02 14.45
CA PRO A 95 -7.43 15.05 13.72
C PRO A 95 -8.91 15.45 13.75
N LEU A 96 -9.54 15.44 12.59
CA LEU A 96 -10.98 15.44 12.41
C LEU A 96 -11.40 14.08 11.89
N ASP A 97 -12.18 13.35 12.67
CA ASP A 97 -12.64 12.01 12.33
C ASP A 97 -14.06 12.05 11.75
N GLY A 98 -14.31 11.17 10.78
CA GLY A 98 -15.62 10.90 10.19
C GLY A 98 -15.72 9.45 9.77
N THR A 99 -16.95 9.00 9.55
CA THR A 99 -17.22 7.66 9.04
C THR A 99 -18.00 7.78 7.76
N TYR A 100 -17.55 7.07 6.72
CA TYR A 100 -18.20 7.04 5.43
C TYR A 100 -18.78 5.67 5.18
N GLU A 101 -20.11 5.60 5.29
CA GLU A 101 -20.88 4.40 4.98
C GLU A 101 -21.12 4.28 3.48
N THR A 102 -20.74 3.15 2.92
CA THR A 102 -20.99 2.79 1.52
C THR A 102 -21.87 1.55 1.48
N LYS A 103 -22.44 1.22 0.32
CA LYS A 103 -23.31 0.05 0.17
C LYS A 103 -22.69 -1.26 0.67
N ASN A 104 -21.37 -1.41 0.56
CA ASN A 104 -20.67 -2.68 0.78
C ASN A 104 -19.55 -2.60 1.84
N ARG A 105 -19.28 -1.42 2.43
CA ARG A 105 -18.16 -1.18 3.36
C ARG A 105 -18.36 0.10 4.16
N ILE A 106 -17.93 0.10 5.41
CA ILE A 106 -17.81 1.33 6.22
C ILE A 106 -16.33 1.67 6.32
N LEU A 107 -15.99 2.93 6.06
CA LEU A 107 -14.62 3.44 6.12
C LEU A 107 -14.52 4.50 7.21
N HIS A 108 -13.47 4.42 8.02
CA HIS A 108 -13.04 5.53 8.86
C HIS A 108 -12.21 6.48 8.01
N VAL A 109 -12.51 7.77 8.08
CA VAL A 109 -11.79 8.85 7.39
C VAL A 109 -11.29 9.84 8.43
N GLN A 110 -9.99 10.10 8.45
CA GLN A 110 -9.39 11.09 9.33
C GLN A 110 -8.67 12.16 8.53
N PHE A 111 -9.11 13.40 8.67
CA PHE A 111 -8.42 14.56 8.15
C PHE A 111 -7.52 15.16 9.22
N SER A 112 -6.24 15.32 8.93
CA SER A 112 -5.28 15.87 9.88
C SER A 112 -4.56 17.08 9.29
N PHE A 113 -4.58 18.18 10.05
CA PHE A 113 -3.74 19.35 9.77
C PHE A 113 -2.39 19.20 10.45
N ASN A 114 -1.32 19.43 9.70
CA ASN A 114 0.04 19.49 10.22
C ASN A 114 0.46 18.21 10.99
N LYS A 115 0.02 17.03 10.54
CA LYS A 115 0.37 15.72 11.12
C LYS A 115 1.85 15.44 10.91
N THR A 116 2.56 15.15 12.00
CA THR A 116 3.97 14.73 11.94
C THR A 116 4.04 13.21 11.82
N PHE A 117 4.59 12.73 10.72
CA PHE A 117 4.98 11.33 10.56
C PHE A 117 6.40 11.18 11.09
N GLY A 118 6.54 10.60 12.28
CA GLY A 118 7.85 10.39 12.91
C GLY A 118 8.78 9.56 12.02
N GLY A 119 10.06 9.93 12.00
CA GLY A 119 11.12 9.18 11.30
C GLY A 119 11.60 7.94 12.05
N GLU A 120 12.52 7.22 11.43
CA GLU A 120 13.28 6.09 11.99
C GLU A 120 12.40 4.96 12.56
N ASN A 121 11.17 4.85 12.06
CA ASN A 121 10.26 3.78 12.45
C ASN A 121 10.56 2.52 11.64
N SER A 122 10.71 1.38 12.34
CA SER A 122 10.80 0.06 11.72
C SER A 122 9.44 -0.44 11.23
N TYR A 123 9.42 -1.18 10.12
CA TYR A 123 8.24 -1.91 9.69
C TYR A 123 7.80 -2.88 10.81
N PRO A 124 6.49 -3.07 11.07
CA PRO A 124 5.33 -2.56 10.34
C PRO A 124 4.77 -1.21 10.84
N LYS A 125 5.47 -0.49 11.73
CA LYS A 125 4.96 0.76 12.29
C LYS A 125 4.71 1.81 11.19
N GLY A 126 3.67 2.63 11.40
CA GLY A 126 3.40 3.80 10.57
C GLY A 126 4.50 4.86 10.67
N GLY A 127 4.36 5.94 9.92
CA GLY A 127 5.35 7.03 9.91
C GLY A 127 6.32 6.99 8.74
N SER A 128 7.31 7.87 8.82
CA SER A 128 8.41 7.95 7.86
C SER A 128 9.49 6.90 8.17
N TRP A 129 10.03 6.27 7.14
CA TRP A 129 11.13 5.30 7.31
C TRP A 129 12.50 5.95 7.46
N THR A 130 12.66 7.22 7.04
CA THR A 130 13.90 8.00 7.20
C THR A 130 13.73 9.09 8.25
N ARG A 131 13.59 10.36 7.85
CA ARG A 131 13.42 11.51 8.73
C ARG A 131 11.94 11.86 8.89
N SER A 132 11.61 12.52 9.98
CA SER A 132 10.24 12.98 10.21
C SER A 132 9.76 13.88 9.07
N MET A 133 8.56 13.58 8.56
CA MET A 133 7.91 14.34 7.49
C MET A 133 6.62 14.97 8.02
N ARG A 134 6.29 16.15 7.52
CA ARG A 134 5.10 16.89 7.92
C ARG A 134 4.44 17.53 6.71
N PRO A 135 3.49 16.84 6.05
CA PRO A 135 2.60 17.45 5.08
C PRO A 135 1.66 18.47 5.75
N ASP A 136 1.23 19.49 5.01
CA ASP A 136 0.29 20.48 5.53
C ASP A 136 -1.07 19.84 5.87
N TYR A 137 -1.55 18.95 4.99
CA TYR A 137 -2.76 18.16 5.23
C TYR A 137 -2.56 16.70 4.91
N THR A 138 -3.26 15.85 5.65
CA THR A 138 -3.33 14.42 5.37
C THR A 138 -4.76 13.93 5.50
N LEU A 139 -5.22 13.20 4.50
CA LEU A 139 -6.43 12.39 4.57
C LEU A 139 -6.04 10.92 4.73
N SER A 140 -6.35 10.34 5.87
CA SER A 140 -6.12 8.92 6.16
C SER A 140 -7.43 8.16 6.06
N ILE A 141 -7.44 7.02 5.38
CA ILE A 141 -8.64 6.21 5.15
C ILE A 141 -8.33 4.75 5.52
N TRP A 142 -9.21 4.09 6.27
CA TRP A 142 -9.07 2.66 6.60
C TRP A 142 -10.45 2.04 6.88
N PRO A 143 -10.59 0.70 6.87
CA PRO A 143 -11.87 0.08 7.24
C PRO A 143 -12.27 0.38 8.69
N GLU A 144 -13.55 0.68 8.89
CA GLU A 144 -14.15 0.84 10.23
C GLU A 144 -14.05 -0.47 11.04
N GLY A 145 -13.98 -0.36 12.37
CA GLY A 145 -13.90 -1.51 13.28
C GLY A 145 -12.48 -1.98 13.61
N ILE A 146 -11.45 -1.35 13.06
CA ILE A 146 -10.05 -1.53 13.48
C ILE A 146 -9.41 -0.18 13.82
N SER A 147 -8.47 -0.19 14.77
CA SER A 147 -7.74 1.04 15.13
C SER A 147 -6.74 1.42 14.05
N GLU A 148 -6.38 2.70 13.99
CA GLU A 148 -5.34 3.23 13.08
C GLU A 148 -4.04 2.39 13.20
N THR A 149 -3.62 2.04 14.41
CA THR A 149 -2.42 1.23 14.64
C THR A 149 -2.51 -0.16 14.00
N VAL A 150 -3.67 -0.83 14.11
CA VAL A 150 -3.86 -2.15 13.47
C VAL A 150 -3.91 -2.00 11.96
N ALA A 151 -4.58 -0.96 11.47
CA ALA A 151 -4.68 -0.68 10.04
C ALA A 151 -3.29 -0.38 9.42
N GLU A 152 -2.44 0.36 10.12
CA GLU A 152 -1.03 0.58 9.77
C GLU A 152 -0.26 -0.74 9.72
N GLN A 153 -0.38 -1.57 10.76
CA GLN A 153 0.36 -2.83 10.84
C GLN A 153 -0.01 -3.85 9.76
N GLN A 154 -1.25 -3.79 9.25
CA GLN A 154 -1.79 -4.73 8.28
C GLN A 154 -1.85 -4.16 6.84
N GLU A 155 -1.23 -3.00 6.57
CA GLU A 155 -1.29 -2.32 5.25
C GLU A 155 -2.71 -1.90 4.81
N LEU A 156 -3.67 -1.85 5.73
CA LEU A 156 -5.08 -1.56 5.45
C LEU A 156 -5.41 -0.08 5.45
N ILE A 157 -4.54 0.75 6.02
CA ILE A 157 -4.63 2.21 5.96
C ILE A 157 -4.00 2.75 4.70
N VAL A 158 -4.42 3.94 4.32
CA VAL A 158 -3.86 4.70 3.22
C VAL A 158 -3.86 6.18 3.52
N HIS A 159 -2.81 6.88 3.10
CA HIS A 159 -2.67 8.32 3.29
C HIS A 159 -2.62 9.06 1.95
N LEU A 160 -3.38 10.15 1.85
CA LEU A 160 -3.25 11.15 0.81
C LEU A 160 -2.71 12.42 1.45
N HIS A 161 -1.63 12.96 0.90
CA HIS A 161 -1.01 14.17 1.41
C HIS A 161 -1.29 15.36 0.51
N PHE A 162 -1.48 16.53 1.12
CA PHE A 162 -1.68 17.78 0.40
C PHE A 162 -0.76 18.87 0.96
N ASP A 163 -0.14 19.65 0.09
CA ASP A 163 0.74 20.77 0.44
C ASP A 163 0.22 22.06 -0.21
N ALA A 164 0.12 23.14 0.55
CA ALA A 164 -0.36 24.42 0.08
C ALA A 164 0.79 25.23 -0.56
N LYS A 165 0.59 25.71 -1.79
CA LYS A 165 1.55 26.56 -2.50
C LYS A 165 0.88 27.81 -3.03
N TYR A 166 1.02 28.91 -2.30
CA TYR A 166 0.45 30.19 -2.71
C TYR A 166 1.21 30.87 -3.87
N LYS A 167 2.55 30.80 -3.87
CA LYS A 167 3.41 31.51 -4.84
C LYS A 167 3.40 30.90 -6.25
N VAL A 168 2.60 29.86 -6.46
CA VAL A 168 2.50 29.16 -7.73
C VAL A 168 1.41 29.79 -8.57
N GLU A 169 1.83 30.33 -9.71
CA GLU A 169 0.91 30.96 -10.67
C GLU A 169 0.39 29.97 -11.72
N SER A 170 1.19 28.94 -12.05
CA SER A 170 0.88 27.99 -13.13
C SER A 170 1.41 26.57 -12.88
N LEU A 171 0.82 25.57 -13.57
CA LEU A 171 1.29 24.18 -13.50
C LEU A 171 2.70 24.01 -14.07
N THR A 172 3.06 24.80 -15.08
CA THR A 172 4.41 24.80 -15.68
C THR A 172 5.46 25.27 -14.68
N THR A 173 5.13 26.21 -13.79
CA THR A 173 6.07 26.61 -12.72
C THR A 173 6.30 25.53 -11.67
N LEU A 174 5.30 24.69 -11.38
CA LEU A 174 5.44 23.57 -10.44
C LEU A 174 6.20 22.37 -11.00
N PHE A 175 6.02 22.14 -12.30
CA PHE A 175 6.30 20.84 -12.89
C PHE A 175 7.32 20.87 -14.03
N GLY A 176 7.71 22.07 -14.47
CA GLY A 176 8.54 22.29 -15.65
C GLY A 176 7.76 22.08 -16.95
N GLN A 177 8.39 22.44 -18.06
CA GLN A 177 7.91 22.05 -19.40
C GLN A 177 8.36 20.62 -19.72
N ASN A 178 7.58 19.91 -20.55
CA ASN A 178 8.03 18.63 -21.08
C ASN A 178 9.21 18.89 -22.03
N ASN A 179 10.35 18.20 -21.82
CA ASN A 179 11.62 18.33 -22.56
C ASN A 179 12.58 19.47 -22.14
N GLU A 180 12.61 19.86 -20.86
CA GLU A 180 13.75 20.62 -20.35
C GLU A 180 15.03 19.75 -20.33
N ASP A 181 16.15 20.29 -20.79
CA ASP A 181 17.46 19.61 -20.76
C ASP A 181 17.92 19.44 -19.31
N LEU A 182 18.18 18.19 -18.91
CA LEU A 182 18.63 17.84 -17.56
C LEU A 182 19.94 18.54 -17.16
N ASN A 183 20.78 18.94 -18.13
CA ASN A 183 21.98 19.72 -17.85
C ASN A 183 21.65 21.16 -17.44
N ILE A 184 20.65 21.77 -18.07
CA ILE A 184 20.16 23.10 -17.70
C ILE A 184 19.54 23.05 -16.30
N GLU A 185 18.74 22.00 -16.01
CA GLU A 185 18.17 21.79 -14.68
C GLU A 185 19.26 21.68 -13.59
N LYS A 186 20.33 20.94 -13.88
CA LYS A 186 21.48 20.79 -12.97
C LYS A 186 22.21 22.12 -12.72
N GLU A 187 22.36 22.95 -13.75
CA GLU A 187 22.91 24.29 -13.58
C GLU A 187 22.01 25.20 -12.73
N GLU A 188 20.69 25.17 -12.94
CA GLU A 188 19.73 25.93 -12.13
C GLU A 188 19.72 25.46 -10.67
N GLN A 189 19.87 24.15 -10.43
CA GLN A 189 20.02 23.58 -9.09
C GLN A 189 21.29 24.11 -8.40
N ASN A 190 22.42 24.12 -9.10
CA ASN A 190 23.68 24.66 -8.58
C ASN A 190 23.62 26.18 -8.32
N LYS A 191 22.82 26.91 -9.09
CA LYS A 191 22.56 28.35 -8.93
C LYS A 191 21.51 28.65 -7.84
N GLY A 192 20.91 27.62 -7.22
CA GLY A 192 19.91 27.77 -6.17
C GLY A 192 18.52 28.23 -6.65
N THR A 193 18.30 28.30 -7.97
CA THR A 193 17.04 28.69 -8.60
C THR A 193 16.20 27.47 -8.97
N TYR A 194 16.13 26.49 -8.07
CA TYR A 194 15.57 25.17 -8.38
C TYR A 194 14.04 25.19 -8.43
N LYS A 195 13.47 25.08 -9.63
CA LYS A 195 12.02 25.22 -9.89
C LYS A 195 11.17 24.03 -9.41
N ARG A 196 11.77 22.85 -9.15
CA ARG A 196 11.04 21.59 -8.88
C ARG A 196 11.11 21.13 -7.41
N ALA A 197 11.54 22.00 -6.50
CA ALA A 197 11.68 21.64 -5.09
C ALA A 197 10.38 21.08 -4.49
N ASP A 198 9.25 21.67 -4.86
CA ASP A 198 7.93 21.23 -4.39
C ASP A 198 7.52 19.87 -4.95
N LEU A 199 7.84 19.57 -6.23
CA LEU A 199 7.59 18.26 -6.82
C LEU A 199 8.47 17.18 -6.15
N LEU A 200 9.76 17.46 -5.94
CA LEU A 200 10.65 16.55 -5.20
C LEU A 200 10.14 16.31 -3.78
N LYS A 201 9.61 17.35 -3.12
CA LYS A 201 8.97 17.22 -1.80
C LYS A 201 7.79 16.25 -1.85
N MET A 202 6.95 16.31 -2.89
CA MET A 202 5.81 15.39 -3.03
C MET A 202 6.25 13.94 -3.30
N HIS A 203 7.27 13.73 -4.14
CA HIS A 203 7.91 12.41 -4.27
C HIS A 203 8.47 11.91 -2.94
N SER A 204 9.12 12.80 -2.18
CA SER A 204 9.67 12.47 -0.86
C SER A 204 8.57 12.04 0.11
N TYR A 205 7.41 12.69 0.10
CA TYR A 205 6.28 12.24 0.92
C TYR A 205 5.76 10.88 0.49
N ARG A 206 5.55 10.68 -0.80
CA ARG A 206 5.05 9.41 -1.36
C ARG A 206 5.97 8.23 -1.03
N ASP A 207 7.27 8.45 -1.03
CA ASP A 207 8.27 7.39 -0.79
C ASP A 207 8.64 7.23 0.69
N ALA A 208 8.83 8.34 1.42
CA ALA A 208 9.30 8.29 2.80
C ALA A 208 8.20 7.90 3.79
N ILE A 209 6.97 8.37 3.60
CA ILE A 209 5.84 8.07 4.49
C ILE A 209 5.17 6.77 4.04
N ARG A 210 5.15 5.76 4.91
CA ARG A 210 4.55 4.46 4.60
C ARG A 210 3.05 4.58 4.32
N ARG A 211 2.53 3.69 3.47
CA ARG A 211 1.12 3.65 3.00
C ARG A 211 0.63 4.95 2.35
N THR A 212 1.54 5.77 1.85
CA THR A 212 1.15 6.93 1.04
C THR A 212 0.66 6.47 -0.33
N ALA A 213 -0.60 6.76 -0.61
CA ALA A 213 -1.23 6.56 -1.89
C ALA A 213 -0.85 7.65 -2.89
N GLY A 214 -0.82 8.89 -2.44
CA GLY A 214 -0.53 10.01 -3.32
C GLY A 214 -0.24 11.28 -2.54
N ALA A 215 0.46 12.20 -3.21
CA ALA A 215 0.80 13.50 -2.68
C ALA A 215 0.47 14.57 -3.72
N TYR A 216 -0.27 15.60 -3.31
CA TYR A 216 -0.86 16.58 -4.20
C TYR A 216 -0.57 18.01 -3.74
N ILE A 217 -0.46 18.93 -4.69
CA ILE A 217 -0.25 20.35 -4.40
C ILE A 217 -1.58 21.11 -4.54
N LEU A 218 -1.92 21.95 -3.57
CA LEU A 218 -3.06 22.86 -3.63
C LEU A 218 -2.56 24.28 -3.88
N TYR A 219 -2.99 24.92 -4.95
CA TYR A 219 -2.47 26.24 -5.35
C TYR A 219 -3.55 27.14 -5.96
N PRO A 220 -3.44 28.48 -5.88
CA PRO A 220 -4.50 29.40 -6.32
C PRO A 220 -4.49 29.72 -7.83
N GLY A 221 -3.59 29.10 -8.61
CA GLY A 221 -3.26 29.47 -10.00
C GLY A 221 -4.34 29.19 -11.05
N GLY A 222 -4.02 29.41 -12.33
CA GLY A 222 -5.01 29.50 -13.42
C GLY A 222 -5.39 28.20 -14.13
N ASP A 223 -4.51 27.20 -14.13
CA ASP A 223 -4.42 26.25 -15.24
C ASP A 223 -5.16 24.91 -15.06
N GLY A 224 -6.09 24.81 -14.10
CA GLY A 224 -6.93 23.62 -13.92
C GLY A 224 -6.27 22.51 -13.07
N ILE A 225 -6.47 21.24 -13.45
CA ILE A 225 -5.97 20.05 -12.74
C ILE A 225 -4.80 19.44 -13.52
N LYS A 226 -3.77 18.98 -12.82
CA LYS A 226 -2.81 18.01 -13.37
C LYS A 226 -2.71 16.82 -12.43
N ASP A 227 -3.01 15.64 -12.93
CA ASP A 227 -2.90 14.38 -12.20
C ASP A 227 -1.98 13.45 -12.99
N TRP A 228 -0.88 13.04 -12.37
CA TRP A 228 -0.02 11.98 -12.90
C TRP A 228 -0.21 10.73 -12.07
N ARG A 229 -0.76 9.72 -12.73
CA ARG A 229 -0.95 8.40 -12.17
C ARG A 229 0.29 7.58 -12.43
N GLY A 230 0.80 6.92 -11.38
CA GLY A 230 1.95 6.02 -11.51
C GLY A 230 1.59 4.69 -12.19
N PHE A 231 0.32 4.29 -12.09
CA PHE A 231 -0.23 3.07 -12.67
C PHE A 231 -1.58 3.36 -13.34
N HIS A 232 -2.24 2.33 -13.87
CA HIS A 232 -3.57 2.44 -14.49
C HIS A 232 -4.70 2.72 -13.50
N GLU A 233 -4.42 2.76 -12.19
CA GLU A 233 -5.39 3.00 -11.12
C GLU A 233 -5.45 4.48 -10.69
N ILE A 234 -6.57 4.90 -10.09
CA ILE A 234 -6.80 6.29 -9.61
C ILE A 234 -5.77 6.69 -8.55
N VAL A 235 -5.29 5.70 -7.81
CA VAL A 235 -4.25 5.77 -6.79
C VAL A 235 -3.30 4.62 -7.12
N PRO A 236 -1.96 4.78 -7.22
CA PRO A 236 -1.09 5.84 -6.71
C PRO A 236 -0.76 6.97 -7.70
N GLY A 237 -0.59 8.20 -7.21
CA GLY A 237 -0.32 9.35 -8.06
C GLY A 237 0.36 10.55 -7.40
N LEU A 238 0.76 11.51 -8.23
CA LEU A 238 1.21 12.84 -7.85
C LEU A 238 0.43 13.84 -8.69
N GLY A 239 0.06 14.98 -8.12
CA GLY A 239 -0.68 15.96 -8.90
C GLY A 239 -0.78 17.32 -8.26
N ALA A 240 -1.56 18.19 -8.87
CA ALA A 240 -1.94 19.47 -8.32
C ALA A 240 -3.39 19.81 -8.63
N PHE A 241 -4.05 20.42 -7.65
CA PHE A 241 -5.39 20.95 -7.76
C PHE A 241 -5.36 22.46 -7.57
N THR A 242 -6.04 23.16 -8.47
CA THR A 242 -6.29 24.58 -8.32
C THR A 242 -7.38 24.78 -7.25
N LEU A 243 -7.12 25.60 -6.23
CA LEU A 243 -8.14 26.04 -5.26
C LEU A 243 -8.08 27.56 -5.04
N LYS A 244 -9.15 28.26 -5.40
CA LYS A 244 -9.19 29.75 -5.40
C LYS A 244 -10.09 30.30 -4.31
N PRO A 245 -9.70 31.37 -3.60
CA PRO A 245 -10.58 32.14 -2.72
C PRO A 245 -11.57 33.02 -3.51
N ASN A 246 -12.32 32.41 -4.44
CA ASN A 246 -13.36 33.06 -5.24
C ASN A 246 -14.71 32.37 -5.02
N ARG A 247 -15.82 33.10 -5.18
CA ARG A 247 -17.19 32.62 -4.91
C ARG A 247 -17.83 31.81 -6.04
N GLN A 248 -17.34 31.91 -7.27
CA GLN A 248 -18.01 31.31 -8.45
C GLN A 248 -17.39 30.00 -8.94
N ASN A 249 -16.07 29.95 -9.11
CA ASN A 249 -15.33 28.73 -9.42
C ASN A 249 -14.04 28.71 -8.62
N ASN A 250 -14.06 27.95 -7.52
CA ASN A 250 -12.95 27.81 -6.59
C ASN A 250 -12.14 26.52 -6.80
N GLY A 251 -12.42 25.71 -7.83
CA GLY A 251 -11.76 24.43 -8.08
C GLY A 251 -12.14 23.29 -7.11
N SER A 252 -13.14 23.51 -6.26
CA SER A 252 -13.58 22.51 -5.27
C SER A 252 -14.33 21.33 -5.89
N LEU A 253 -14.92 21.49 -7.07
CA LEU A 253 -15.69 20.43 -7.76
C LEU A 253 -14.76 19.32 -8.24
N GLU A 254 -13.61 19.72 -8.78
CA GLU A 254 -12.54 18.87 -9.27
C GLU A 254 -11.95 18.02 -8.14
N LEU A 255 -11.58 18.68 -7.03
CA LEU A 255 -11.06 17.99 -5.85
C LEU A 255 -12.12 17.05 -5.24
N ARG A 256 -13.38 17.49 -5.21
CA ARG A 256 -14.51 16.67 -4.75
C ARG A 256 -14.69 15.42 -5.60
N ALA A 257 -14.66 15.55 -6.93
CA ALA A 257 -14.77 14.41 -7.85
C ALA A 257 -13.62 13.43 -7.63
N PHE A 258 -12.38 13.94 -7.54
CA PHE A 258 -11.21 13.14 -7.23
C PHE A 258 -11.35 12.37 -5.91
N LEU A 259 -11.77 13.02 -4.83
CA LEU A 259 -11.93 12.36 -3.53
C LEU A 259 -13.02 11.27 -3.56
N LYS A 260 -14.11 11.48 -4.33
CA LYS A 260 -15.12 10.45 -4.55
C LYS A 260 -14.56 9.25 -5.32
N ASP A 261 -13.78 9.49 -6.37
CA ASP A 261 -13.14 8.44 -7.17
C ASP A 261 -12.16 7.62 -6.34
N VAL A 262 -11.35 8.29 -5.51
CA VAL A 262 -10.43 7.63 -4.57
C VAL A 262 -11.18 6.70 -3.61
N ILE A 263 -12.30 7.15 -3.06
CA ILE A 263 -13.10 6.34 -2.14
C ILE A 263 -13.79 5.18 -2.86
N ALA A 264 -14.31 5.40 -4.06
CA ALA A 264 -14.85 4.33 -4.90
C ALA A 264 -13.78 3.28 -5.21
N HIS A 265 -12.54 3.71 -5.45
CA HIS A 265 -11.41 2.81 -5.63
C HIS A 265 -11.11 1.98 -4.37
N PHE A 266 -11.15 2.57 -3.16
CA PHE A 266 -10.98 1.83 -1.91
C PHE A 266 -12.12 0.87 -1.56
N GLN A 267 -13.27 0.98 -2.23
CA GLN A 267 -14.33 -0.04 -2.15
C GLN A 267 -13.99 -1.28 -2.97
N ASN A 268 -13.16 -1.16 -4.02
CA ASN A 268 -12.76 -2.29 -4.84
C ASN A 268 -11.69 -3.14 -4.14
N ARG A 269 -12.13 -4.21 -3.47
CA ARG A 269 -11.25 -5.21 -2.82
C ARG A 269 -10.47 -6.12 -3.77
N ALA A 270 -10.74 -6.03 -5.07
CA ALA A 270 -10.00 -6.75 -6.11
C ALA A 270 -9.09 -5.81 -6.93
N SER A 271 -8.81 -4.60 -6.42
CA SER A 271 -7.89 -3.66 -7.06
C SER A 271 -6.44 -4.15 -7.00
N GLN A 272 -5.61 -3.63 -7.92
CA GLN A 272 -4.18 -3.86 -7.91
C GLN A 272 -3.56 -3.31 -6.61
N ARG A 273 -4.06 -2.16 -6.11
CA ARG A 273 -3.69 -1.64 -4.78
C ARG A 273 -3.93 -2.65 -3.67
N GLU A 274 -5.10 -3.29 -3.62
CA GLU A 274 -5.41 -4.24 -2.55
C GLU A 274 -4.51 -5.48 -2.65
N SER A 275 -4.29 -5.98 -3.86
CA SER A 275 -3.32 -7.07 -4.10
C SER A 275 -1.91 -6.68 -3.67
N TYR A 276 -1.47 -5.45 -3.98
CA TYR A 276 -0.15 -4.94 -3.61
C TYR A 276 0.00 -4.79 -2.09
N SER A 277 -0.98 -4.18 -1.43
CA SER A 277 -1.03 -4.02 0.03
C SER A 277 -0.96 -5.38 0.73
N PHE A 278 -1.75 -6.36 0.29
CA PHE A 278 -1.71 -7.71 0.84
C PHE A 278 -0.36 -8.40 0.61
N GLN A 279 0.24 -8.24 -0.57
CA GLN A 279 1.54 -8.83 -0.86
C GLN A 279 2.65 -8.20 -0.01
N THR A 280 2.66 -6.87 0.14
CA THR A 280 3.59 -6.16 1.03
C THR A 280 3.45 -6.65 2.46
N TYR A 281 2.23 -6.73 2.98
CA TYR A 281 1.99 -7.31 4.31
C TYR A 281 2.50 -8.76 4.39
N ARG A 282 2.19 -9.62 3.41
CA ARG A 282 2.63 -11.02 3.40
C ARG A 282 4.14 -11.15 3.41
N THR A 283 4.85 -10.32 2.64
CA THR A 283 6.31 -10.35 2.52
C THR A 283 7.01 -9.83 3.77
N PHE A 284 6.52 -8.74 4.37
CA PHE A 284 7.24 -8.07 5.46
C PHE A 284 6.67 -8.34 6.86
N LYS A 285 5.59 -9.12 7.01
CA LYS A 285 5.02 -9.47 8.33
C LYS A 285 6.00 -10.24 9.24
N SER A 286 6.94 -10.98 8.67
CA SER A 286 7.99 -11.71 9.40
C SER A 286 9.34 -11.08 9.11
N SER A 287 10.18 -10.98 10.14
CA SER A 287 11.59 -10.56 10.02
C SER A 287 12.53 -11.71 9.67
N ASP A 288 11.99 -12.91 9.42
CA ASP A 288 12.79 -14.10 9.15
C ASP A 288 13.24 -14.09 7.69
N ASP A 289 14.51 -13.73 7.46
CA ASP A 289 15.13 -13.81 6.14
C ASP A 289 15.51 -15.27 5.85
N ASN A 290 14.84 -15.88 4.88
CA ASN A 290 15.23 -17.18 4.35
C ASN A 290 16.41 -17.02 3.39
N GLU A 291 17.62 -16.91 3.94
CA GLU A 291 18.83 -16.77 3.13
C GLU A 291 19.15 -18.07 2.35
N VAL A 292 19.21 -17.96 1.01
CA VAL A 292 19.60 -19.04 0.10
C VAL A 292 20.51 -18.47 -0.97
N ASN A 293 21.83 -18.67 -0.80
CA ASN A 293 22.86 -18.18 -1.72
C ASN A 293 23.31 -19.29 -2.68
N GLU A 294 22.34 -19.89 -3.38
CA GLU A 294 22.56 -21.01 -4.29
C GLU A 294 22.13 -20.67 -5.71
N LEU A 295 22.76 -21.31 -6.70
CA LEU A 295 22.36 -21.13 -8.10
C LEU A 295 20.92 -21.67 -8.28
N LEU A 296 20.02 -20.77 -8.67
CA LEU A 296 18.60 -20.99 -8.93
C LEU A 296 18.20 -20.37 -10.27
N PRO A 297 17.14 -20.88 -10.92
CA PRO A 297 16.63 -20.27 -12.14
C PRO A 297 16.10 -18.86 -11.88
N GLU A 298 16.43 -17.94 -12.79
CA GLU A 298 15.98 -16.56 -12.70
C GLU A 298 14.46 -16.45 -12.98
N PRO A 299 13.68 -15.72 -12.16
CA PRO A 299 12.22 -15.62 -12.32
C PRO A 299 11.82 -14.62 -13.41
N PHE A 300 11.92 -15.02 -14.69
CA PHE A 300 11.46 -14.24 -15.86
C PHE A 300 10.57 -15.05 -16.81
N GLY A 301 9.78 -14.37 -17.64
CA GLY A 301 8.90 -15.01 -18.62
C GLY A 301 7.89 -15.96 -17.97
N GLU A 302 7.79 -17.19 -18.46
CA GLU A 302 6.94 -18.25 -17.90
C GLU A 302 7.34 -18.67 -16.47
N ASN A 303 8.56 -18.31 -16.03
CA ASN A 303 9.08 -18.60 -14.69
C ASN A 303 8.93 -17.42 -13.72
N ARG A 304 8.21 -16.35 -14.10
CA ARG A 304 8.08 -15.15 -13.25
C ARG A 304 7.50 -15.42 -11.86
N ASP A 305 6.74 -16.49 -11.73
CA ASP A 305 6.12 -17.01 -10.50
C ASP A 305 7.04 -17.89 -9.63
N LEU A 306 8.29 -18.13 -10.06
CA LEU A 306 9.27 -18.91 -9.30
C LEU A 306 9.85 -18.07 -8.16
N VAL A 307 9.08 -17.96 -7.08
CA VAL A 307 9.55 -17.38 -5.81
C VAL A 307 9.96 -18.53 -4.89
N PRO A 308 11.24 -18.65 -4.47
CA PRO A 308 11.74 -19.84 -3.76
C PRO A 308 10.96 -20.25 -2.50
N ASP A 309 10.50 -19.28 -1.71
CA ASP A 309 9.69 -19.54 -0.51
C ASP A 309 8.23 -19.92 -0.81
N GLU A 310 7.75 -19.63 -2.01
CA GLU A 310 6.37 -19.89 -2.43
C GLU A 310 6.28 -20.97 -3.52
N THR A 311 7.42 -21.51 -3.94
CA THR A 311 7.53 -22.62 -4.88
C THR A 311 7.73 -23.89 -4.07
N PHE A 312 6.80 -24.85 -4.20
CA PHE A 312 6.83 -26.06 -3.39
C PHE A 312 7.45 -27.25 -4.13
N VAL A 313 8.19 -28.06 -3.38
CA VAL A 313 8.78 -29.32 -3.81
C VAL A 313 8.08 -30.44 -3.05
N LEU A 314 7.44 -31.34 -3.78
CA LEU A 314 6.91 -32.57 -3.22
C LEU A 314 8.05 -33.56 -3.00
N VAL A 315 8.28 -34.00 -1.78
CA VAL A 315 9.21 -35.07 -1.46
C VAL A 315 8.46 -36.39 -1.40
N GLY A 316 8.75 -37.24 -2.39
CA GLY A 316 8.10 -38.49 -2.65
C GLY A 316 8.95 -39.72 -2.33
N PHE A 317 8.33 -40.89 -2.43
CA PHE A 317 8.96 -42.18 -2.15
C PHE A 317 8.67 -43.18 -3.26
N TYR A 318 9.71 -43.88 -3.74
CA TYR A 318 9.56 -45.02 -4.63
C TYR A 318 10.03 -46.31 -3.95
N LYS A 319 9.35 -47.43 -4.23
CA LYS A 319 9.49 -48.68 -3.45
C LYS A 319 10.46 -49.71 -4.04
N SER A 320 10.72 -49.67 -5.34
CA SER A 320 11.57 -50.61 -6.07
C SER A 320 12.08 -49.99 -7.37
N GLU A 321 13.08 -50.60 -8.00
CA GLU A 321 13.58 -50.17 -9.31
C GLU A 321 12.49 -50.22 -10.38
N GLU A 322 11.68 -51.29 -10.42
CA GLU A 322 10.52 -51.39 -11.32
C GLU A 322 9.52 -50.23 -11.13
N HIS A 323 9.34 -49.75 -9.90
CA HIS A 323 8.51 -48.59 -9.63
C HIS A 323 9.13 -47.29 -10.14
N LEU A 324 10.45 -47.15 -10.00
CA LEU A 324 11.18 -46.01 -10.55
C LEU A 324 11.10 -46.00 -12.08
N ASP A 325 11.29 -47.14 -12.71
CA ASP A 325 11.17 -47.29 -14.17
C ASP A 325 9.76 -46.97 -14.64
N TRP A 326 8.74 -47.43 -13.92
CA TRP A 326 7.36 -47.07 -14.23
C TRP A 326 7.13 -45.55 -14.14
N ILE A 327 7.63 -44.91 -13.08
CA ILE A 327 7.53 -43.45 -12.88
C ILE A 327 8.16 -42.69 -14.05
N ILE A 328 9.39 -43.08 -14.44
CA ILE A 328 10.16 -42.41 -15.49
C ILE A 328 9.53 -42.64 -16.87
N ASN A 329 9.13 -43.88 -17.18
CA ASN A 329 8.61 -44.24 -18.50
C ASN A 329 7.21 -43.67 -18.76
N HIS A 330 6.36 -43.60 -17.75
CA HIS A 330 5.00 -43.08 -17.89
C HIS A 330 4.90 -41.58 -17.59
N GLY A 331 5.92 -40.99 -16.96
CA GLY A 331 5.86 -39.60 -16.49
C GLY A 331 4.80 -39.40 -15.41
N LEU A 332 4.62 -40.38 -14.53
CA LEU A 332 3.59 -40.38 -13.48
C LEU A 332 4.21 -40.72 -12.13
N TYR A 333 3.92 -39.92 -11.11
CA TYR A 333 4.27 -40.23 -9.72
C TYR A 333 3.01 -40.38 -8.88
N ASN A 334 2.83 -41.55 -8.25
CA ASN A 334 1.67 -41.82 -7.41
C ASN A 334 2.01 -41.80 -5.92
N THR A 335 1.07 -41.31 -5.12
CA THR A 335 1.12 -41.37 -3.67
C THR A 335 -0.21 -41.82 -3.08
N ARG A 336 -0.13 -42.44 -1.90
CA ARG A 336 -1.30 -42.94 -1.18
C ARG A 336 -2.05 -41.78 -0.52
N ILE A 337 -3.38 -41.80 -0.65
CA ILE A 337 -4.25 -40.94 0.16
C ILE A 337 -4.24 -41.52 1.57
N SER A 338 -3.96 -40.70 2.60
CA SER A 338 -3.83 -41.23 3.97
C SER A 338 -5.17 -41.72 4.52
N ASP A 339 -5.24 -42.97 4.96
CA ASP A 339 -6.48 -43.67 5.38
C ASP A 339 -7.07 -43.23 6.71
N LYS A 340 -6.43 -42.32 7.46
CA LYS A 340 -6.70 -42.25 8.90
C LYS A 340 -8.12 -41.83 9.28
N ASN A 341 -8.93 -41.28 8.37
CA ASN A 341 -10.31 -40.84 8.62
C ASN A 341 -11.19 -40.72 7.34
N ASP A 342 -10.93 -41.45 6.25
CA ASP A 342 -11.63 -41.26 4.95
C ASP A 342 -11.66 -39.81 4.41
N ARG A 343 -10.71 -38.99 4.88
CA ARG A 343 -10.61 -37.57 4.51
C ARG A 343 -9.33 -37.35 3.72
N LEU A 344 -9.50 -37.00 2.45
CA LEU A 344 -8.43 -36.46 1.62
C LEU A 344 -8.14 -35.02 2.10
N ASN A 345 -7.00 -34.84 2.77
CA ASN A 345 -6.51 -33.51 3.15
C ASN A 345 -5.35 -33.15 2.22
N LEU A 346 -5.65 -32.37 1.16
CA LEU A 346 -4.66 -31.79 0.27
C LEU A 346 -4.38 -30.37 0.74
N ARG A 347 -3.13 -30.08 1.10
CA ARG A 347 -2.70 -28.71 1.39
C ARG A 347 -2.25 -28.04 0.11
N LYS A 348 -2.19 -26.72 0.16
CA LYS A 348 -1.78 -25.86 -0.96
C LYS A 348 -0.40 -26.29 -1.50
N GLU A 349 0.50 -26.66 -0.60
CA GLU A 349 1.88 -27.04 -0.91
C GLU A 349 1.98 -28.38 -1.64
N GLU A 350 1.01 -29.28 -1.48
CA GLU A 350 0.96 -30.53 -2.24
C GLU A 350 0.23 -30.37 -3.58
N THR A 351 -0.71 -29.42 -3.70
CA THR A 351 -1.46 -29.19 -4.94
C THR A 351 -0.72 -28.29 -5.92
N GLU A 352 0.03 -27.31 -5.42
CA GLU A 352 0.80 -26.33 -6.20
C GLU A 352 2.29 -26.72 -6.29
N ALA A 353 2.65 -27.94 -5.91
CA ALA A 353 4.02 -28.43 -6.03
C ALA A 353 4.48 -28.35 -7.49
N ARG A 354 5.62 -27.67 -7.70
CA ARG A 354 6.23 -27.48 -9.03
C ARG A 354 7.31 -28.50 -9.32
N PHE A 355 7.91 -29.07 -8.28
CA PHE A 355 8.97 -30.06 -8.38
C PHE A 355 8.65 -31.30 -7.56
N LEU A 356 9.18 -32.43 -8.00
CA LEU A 356 9.13 -33.70 -7.29
C LEU A 356 10.55 -34.18 -7.01
N LEU A 357 10.90 -34.34 -5.73
CA LEU A 357 12.11 -35.03 -5.30
C LEU A 357 11.75 -36.43 -4.82
N ILE A 358 12.24 -37.49 -5.47
CA ILE A 358 11.97 -38.86 -5.03
C ILE A 358 13.19 -39.52 -4.39
N ARG A 359 12.92 -40.41 -3.43
CA ARG A 359 13.93 -41.23 -2.75
C ARG A 359 13.43 -42.64 -2.46
N THR A 360 14.32 -43.53 -2.06
CA THR A 360 13.99 -44.91 -1.64
C THR A 360 14.48 -45.26 -0.23
N HIS A 361 14.36 -46.54 0.14
CA HIS A 361 14.82 -47.10 1.39
C HIS A 361 16.32 -46.85 1.60
N ASN A 362 16.69 -46.46 2.82
CA ASN A 362 18.08 -46.16 3.23
C ASN A 362 18.80 -45.07 2.41
N GLU A 363 18.09 -44.38 1.52
CA GLU A 363 18.61 -43.26 0.76
C GLU A 363 18.36 -41.96 1.53
N THR A 364 19.44 -41.41 2.10
CA THR A 364 19.41 -40.12 2.82
C THR A 364 19.73 -38.94 1.92
N THR A 365 20.38 -39.19 0.78
CA THR A 365 20.75 -38.17 -0.19
C THR A 365 20.24 -38.60 -1.56
N THR A 366 19.53 -37.72 -2.25
CA THR A 366 18.98 -38.01 -3.59
C THR A 366 19.19 -36.82 -4.53
N SER A 367 19.41 -37.13 -5.80
CA SER A 367 19.50 -36.15 -6.90
C SER A 367 18.33 -36.29 -7.89
N ARG A 368 17.34 -37.14 -7.59
CA ARG A 368 16.21 -37.43 -8.49
C ARG A 368 15.12 -36.38 -8.36
N LEU A 369 15.35 -35.26 -9.04
CA LEU A 369 14.44 -34.13 -9.12
C LEU A 369 13.76 -34.08 -10.49
N PHE A 370 12.44 -33.89 -10.49
CA PHE A 370 11.59 -33.80 -11.68
C PHE A 370 10.74 -32.52 -11.63
N SER A 371 10.30 -32.04 -12.79
CA SER A 371 9.27 -31.01 -12.89
C SER A 371 7.89 -31.68 -12.81
N ILE A 372 6.95 -31.05 -12.09
CA ILE A 372 5.53 -31.45 -12.08
C ILE A 372 4.81 -30.57 -13.10
N LYS A 373 3.97 -31.17 -13.94
CA LYS A 373 3.13 -30.40 -14.86
C LYS A 373 2.10 -29.57 -14.09
N ARG A 374 1.90 -28.32 -14.51
CA ARG A 374 1.10 -27.31 -13.80
C ARG A 374 -0.43 -27.56 -13.80
N SER A 375 -0.90 -28.76 -14.15
CA SER A 375 -2.32 -29.16 -14.07
C SER A 375 -2.76 -29.58 -12.66
N GLY A 376 -1.81 -29.72 -11.72
CA GLY A 376 -2.08 -30.23 -10.38
C GLY A 376 -2.26 -31.76 -10.34
N PRO A 377 -2.46 -32.34 -9.14
CA PRO A 377 -2.63 -33.78 -9.02
C PRO A 377 -4.00 -34.26 -9.49
N ILE A 378 -4.04 -35.45 -10.07
CA ILE A 378 -5.26 -36.17 -10.44
C ILE A 378 -5.50 -37.34 -9.49
N VAL A 379 -6.76 -37.76 -9.34
CA VAL A 379 -7.10 -38.97 -8.59
C VAL A 379 -7.28 -40.12 -9.57
N LEU A 380 -6.50 -41.19 -9.41
CA LEU A 380 -6.63 -42.42 -10.18
C LEU A 380 -7.08 -43.57 -9.27
N SER A 381 -7.98 -44.40 -9.78
CA SER A 381 -8.35 -45.64 -9.09
C SER A 381 -7.25 -46.70 -9.22
N LYS A 382 -7.34 -47.73 -8.38
CA LYS A 382 -6.52 -48.93 -8.48
C LYS A 382 -6.55 -49.55 -9.88
N ARG A 383 -7.74 -49.60 -10.52
CA ARG A 383 -7.90 -50.14 -11.86
C ARG A 383 -7.17 -49.29 -12.89
N ASP A 384 -7.31 -47.96 -12.80
CA ASP A 384 -6.62 -47.04 -13.71
C ASP A 384 -5.09 -47.17 -13.62
N LEU A 385 -4.54 -47.40 -12.42
CA LEU A 385 -3.11 -47.67 -12.25
C LEU A 385 -2.69 -49.01 -12.89
N ILE A 386 -3.48 -50.06 -12.69
CA ILE A 386 -3.21 -51.38 -13.29
C ILE A 386 -3.26 -51.27 -14.82
N ASP A 387 -4.26 -50.58 -15.37
CA ASP A 387 -4.40 -50.36 -16.82
C ASP A 387 -3.24 -49.54 -17.40
N LYS A 388 -2.62 -48.69 -16.57
CA LYS A 388 -1.39 -47.94 -16.89
C LYS A 388 -0.10 -48.72 -16.60
N GLY A 389 -0.18 -50.04 -16.41
CA GLY A 389 1.00 -50.91 -16.27
C GLY A 389 1.75 -50.77 -14.94
N TYR A 390 1.07 -50.40 -13.85
CA TYR A 390 1.71 -50.24 -12.55
C TYR A 390 2.37 -51.57 -12.08
N PRO A 391 3.63 -51.56 -11.61
CA PRO A 391 4.48 -52.77 -11.56
C PRO A 391 4.12 -53.76 -10.43
N SER A 392 3.10 -53.50 -9.63
CA SER A 392 2.73 -54.33 -8.49
C SER A 392 1.28 -54.08 -8.11
N GLU A 393 0.67 -54.98 -7.35
CA GLU A 393 -0.72 -54.79 -6.90
C GLU A 393 -0.90 -53.51 -6.04
N PRO A 394 -1.70 -52.52 -6.46
CA PRO A 394 -1.98 -51.35 -5.64
C PRO A 394 -2.76 -51.74 -4.37
N SER A 395 -2.27 -51.27 -3.22
CA SER A 395 -2.82 -51.57 -1.89
C SER A 395 -4.03 -50.74 -1.49
N LYS A 396 -4.39 -49.72 -2.28
CA LYS A 396 -5.47 -48.75 -1.99
C LYS A 396 -6.38 -48.62 -3.19
N ASP A 397 -7.63 -48.22 -2.95
CA ASP A 397 -8.62 -48.06 -4.03
C ASP A 397 -8.37 -46.82 -4.88
N TYR A 398 -7.81 -45.77 -4.27
CA TYR A 398 -7.51 -44.50 -4.93
C TYR A 398 -6.12 -43.98 -4.56
N TYR A 399 -5.51 -43.32 -5.54
CA TYR A 399 -4.19 -42.71 -5.44
C TYR A 399 -4.23 -41.28 -5.96
N LEU A 400 -3.44 -40.43 -5.34
CA LEU A 400 -3.13 -39.11 -5.86
C LEU A 400 -1.94 -39.25 -6.81
N VAL A 401 -2.08 -38.77 -8.04
CA VAL A 401 -1.08 -38.96 -9.10
C VAL A 401 -0.69 -37.60 -9.67
N TYR A 402 0.61 -37.41 -9.81
CA TYR A 402 1.23 -36.22 -10.38
C TYR A 402 1.79 -36.57 -11.75
N GLU A 403 1.46 -35.77 -12.75
CA GLU A 403 2.16 -35.83 -14.03
C GLU A 403 3.50 -35.13 -13.89
N ILE A 404 4.56 -35.83 -14.25
CA ILE A 404 5.93 -35.35 -14.16
C ILE A 404 6.61 -35.35 -15.52
N GLU A 405 7.62 -34.52 -15.64
CA GLU A 405 8.46 -34.41 -16.81
C GLU A 405 9.94 -34.23 -16.41
N LYS A 406 10.83 -34.36 -17.39
CA LYS A 406 12.25 -34.11 -17.17
C LYS A 406 12.45 -32.69 -16.66
N LEU A 407 13.39 -32.54 -15.72
CA LEU A 407 13.71 -31.25 -15.12
C LEU A 407 14.06 -30.22 -16.21
N GLN A 408 13.27 -29.16 -16.29
CA GLN A 408 13.38 -28.11 -17.30
C GLN A 408 14.45 -27.06 -16.96
N PHE A 409 15.04 -27.12 -15.76
CA PHE A 409 15.97 -26.14 -15.22
C PHE A 409 17.38 -26.71 -15.09
N ASP A 410 18.32 -26.21 -15.89
CA ASP A 410 19.71 -26.67 -15.86
C ASP A 410 20.40 -26.34 -14.54
N GLU A 411 20.03 -25.21 -13.92
CA GLU A 411 20.56 -24.75 -12.63
C GLU A 411 20.27 -25.74 -11.50
N LEU A 412 19.17 -26.49 -11.60
CA LEU A 412 18.76 -27.50 -10.62
C LEU A 412 19.27 -28.90 -10.95
N ARG A 413 19.86 -29.11 -12.15
CA ARG A 413 20.42 -30.42 -12.53
C ARG A 413 21.68 -30.73 -11.73
N ASN A 414 21.93 -32.02 -11.56
CA ASN A 414 23.13 -32.55 -10.88
C ASN A 414 23.32 -32.08 -9.42
N LYS A 415 22.29 -31.49 -8.79
CA LYS A 415 22.29 -31.21 -7.36
C LYS A 415 21.81 -32.45 -6.58
N SER A 416 22.42 -32.68 -5.43
CA SER A 416 22.02 -33.71 -4.48
C SER A 416 21.53 -33.05 -3.20
N PHE A 417 20.51 -33.63 -2.58
CA PHE A 417 19.86 -33.06 -1.41
C PHE A 417 19.79 -34.08 -0.28
N ASP A 418 20.23 -33.70 0.93
CA ASP A 418 20.07 -34.50 2.13
C ASP A 418 18.68 -34.32 2.73
N VAL A 419 17.81 -35.31 2.51
CA VAL A 419 16.41 -35.24 2.93
C VAL A 419 16.24 -35.21 4.45
N ARG A 420 17.28 -35.55 5.23
CA ARG A 420 17.23 -35.53 6.70
C ARG A 420 17.27 -34.10 7.26
N LEU A 421 17.73 -33.14 6.46
CA LEU A 421 17.78 -31.72 6.82
C LEU A 421 16.44 -31.02 6.61
N LEU A 422 15.50 -31.67 5.92
CA LEU A 422 14.16 -31.14 5.67
C LEU A 422 13.29 -31.25 6.93
N SER A 423 12.61 -30.15 7.28
CA SER A 423 11.82 -29.96 8.49
C SER A 423 10.69 -30.99 8.65
N ALA A 424 10.07 -31.39 7.54
CA ALA A 424 8.96 -32.34 7.51
C ALA A 424 9.40 -33.82 7.41
N TYR A 425 10.72 -34.09 7.41
CA TYR A 425 11.25 -35.44 7.32
C TYR A 425 10.84 -36.34 8.51
N LYS A 426 10.39 -37.55 8.20
CA LYS A 426 9.94 -38.54 9.20
C LYS A 426 10.77 -39.82 9.10
N LYS A 427 11.09 -40.40 10.26
CA LYS A 427 11.79 -41.70 10.37
C LYS A 427 10.82 -42.88 10.45
N GLY A 428 11.33 -44.09 10.18
CA GLY A 428 10.59 -45.35 10.32
C GLY A 428 9.46 -45.52 9.30
N ARG A 429 8.38 -46.23 9.65
CA ARG A 429 7.27 -46.54 8.72
C ARG A 429 6.59 -45.31 8.10
N LYS A 430 6.69 -44.14 8.74
CA LYS A 430 6.14 -42.88 8.23
C LYS A 430 7.04 -42.19 7.21
N SER A 431 8.24 -42.69 6.98
CA SER A 431 9.21 -42.08 6.05
C SER A 431 8.74 -42.16 4.59
N ALA A 432 7.88 -43.10 4.25
CA ALA A 432 7.32 -43.29 2.91
C ALA A 432 6.08 -42.41 2.64
N LEU A 433 5.61 -41.64 3.63
CA LEU A 433 4.54 -40.68 3.39
C LEU A 433 5.12 -39.44 2.70
N PRO A 434 4.47 -38.92 1.64
CA PRO A 434 4.93 -37.71 1.00
C PRO A 434 4.79 -36.52 1.95
N PHE A 435 5.61 -35.50 1.71
CA PHE A 435 5.48 -34.20 2.34
C PHE A 435 6.02 -33.13 1.38
N SER A 436 5.54 -31.90 1.52
CA SER A 436 6.08 -30.76 0.76
C SER A 436 7.01 -29.91 1.61
N VAL A 437 7.99 -29.30 0.94
CA VAL A 437 8.90 -28.26 1.46
C VAL A 437 8.96 -27.10 0.47
N SER A 438 9.40 -25.92 0.90
CA SER A 438 9.69 -24.83 -0.05
C SER A 438 10.96 -25.13 -0.85
N LEU A 439 11.09 -24.52 -2.02
CA LEU A 439 12.32 -24.61 -2.81
C LEU A 439 13.50 -24.04 -2.02
N SER A 440 13.30 -22.94 -1.27
CA SER A 440 14.34 -22.39 -0.40
C SER A 440 14.84 -23.41 0.63
N GLU A 441 13.93 -24.12 1.30
CA GLU A 441 14.27 -25.16 2.27
C GLU A 441 15.01 -26.32 1.61
N LEU A 442 14.57 -26.75 0.42
CA LEU A 442 15.28 -27.77 -0.35
C LEU A 442 16.72 -27.34 -0.66
N MET A 443 16.91 -26.09 -1.12
CA MET A 443 18.24 -25.59 -1.49
C MET A 443 19.18 -25.48 -0.29
N LYS A 444 18.66 -25.18 0.91
CA LYS A 444 19.44 -25.24 2.17
C LYS A 444 19.91 -26.66 2.51
N ALA A 445 19.22 -27.69 2.01
CA ALA A 445 19.56 -29.09 2.21
C ALA A 445 20.47 -29.68 1.12
N LYS A 446 20.95 -28.85 0.18
CA LYS A 446 21.89 -29.26 -0.87
C LYS A 446 23.23 -29.69 -0.27
N VAL A 447 23.83 -30.77 -0.80
CA VAL A 447 25.15 -31.30 -0.41
C VAL A 447 26.12 -31.39 -1.57
#